data_AF-A0A953UB49-F1
#
_entry.id   AF-A0A953UB49-F1
#
_cell.length_a   1.000
_cell.length_b   1.000
_cell.length_c   1.000
_cell.angle_alpha   90.00
_cell.angle_beta   90.00
_cell.angle_gamma   90.00
#
_symmetry.space_group_name_H-M   'P 1'
#
loop_
_entity.id
_entity.type
_entity.pdbx_description
1 polymer ?
#
loop_
_entity_poly.entity_id
_entity_poly.type
_entity_poly.pdbx_seq_one_letter_code
_entity_poly.pdbx_strand_id
1 'polypeptide(L)'
;MKRHLGIALILSSSPALFAQKPVVADGGVINAASFAKDSKTGLGTATAPGSLVAIFGTFTASTVQSADTIPYSTSLGGVSVTIGGVKAPLQNVILDQATSGGFPFITAQVPFEVLSGQTSGNANVVVTINGVDSDPKPMPFVAASPGLFTIPANGQGNAVLVMTDGPDVGKIAAPNPAAVLNYPAAPIKAGGRGFFYATGLGALSPAVNDGDGGLDGVTHQSTAPPTVLIGGITATVEYAGVSGYPGVYQVNIIVPSGVPTGDKVPLVVKTADGSITSNTATIAIQ
;
A
#
# COMPACT_ATOMS: atom_id res chain seq x y z
N MET A 1 48.39 46.04 46.65
CA MET A 1 47.43 45.68 45.60
C MET A 1 47.76 44.28 45.07
N LYS A 2 47.06 43.23 45.53
CA LYS A 2 47.14 41.88 44.96
C LYS A 2 45.81 41.61 44.27
N ARG A 3 45.83 41.46 42.93
CA ARG A 3 44.66 41.09 42.14
C ARG A 3 44.55 39.56 42.13
N HIS A 4 43.45 39.02 42.64
CA HIS A 4 43.12 37.60 42.50
C HIS A 4 42.29 37.41 41.25
N LEU A 5 42.84 36.65 40.30
CA LEU A 5 42.19 36.27 39.06
C LEU A 5 41.35 35.03 39.35
N GLY A 6 40.03 35.20 39.47
CA GLY A 6 39.08 34.10 39.62
C GLY A 6 38.86 33.42 38.27
N ILE A 7 39.28 32.17 38.13
CA ILE A 7 38.95 31.31 36.99
C ILE A 7 37.51 30.83 37.20
N ALA A 8 36.58 31.32 36.37
CA ALA A 8 35.22 30.82 36.32
C ALA A 8 35.19 29.52 35.50
N LEU A 9 34.97 28.39 36.17
CA LEU A 9 34.72 27.10 35.51
C LEU A 9 33.28 27.09 35.00
N ILE A 10 33.10 27.32 33.69
CA ILE A 10 31.79 27.19 33.05
C ILE A 10 31.57 25.69 32.78
N LEU A 11 30.74 25.03 33.59
CA LEU A 11 30.22 23.70 33.24
C LEU A 11 29.22 23.88 32.09
N SER A 12 29.60 23.49 30.88
CA SER A 12 28.67 23.32 29.77
C SER A 12 27.86 22.04 30.00
N SER A 13 26.62 22.16 30.47
CA SER A 13 25.66 21.05 30.43
C SER A 13 25.14 20.91 29.00
N SER A 14 25.69 19.96 28.24
CA SER A 14 25.05 19.52 27.00
C SER A 14 23.73 18.84 27.38
N PRO A 15 22.56 19.31 26.90
CA PRO A 15 21.33 18.55 27.09
C PRO A 15 21.49 17.21 26.37
N ALA A 16 21.27 16.11 27.09
CA ALA A 16 21.14 14.82 26.44
C ALA A 16 19.89 14.88 25.55
N LEU A 17 20.06 14.86 24.23
CA LEU A 17 18.94 14.60 23.32
C LEU A 17 18.51 13.16 23.58
N PHE A 18 17.40 12.97 24.29
CA PHE A 18 16.73 11.67 24.30
C PHE A 18 16.23 11.38 22.88
N ALA A 19 16.60 10.24 22.33
CA ALA A 19 16.04 9.78 21.06
C ALA A 19 14.50 9.70 21.23
N GLN A 20 13.76 10.46 20.42
CA GLN A 20 12.31 10.48 20.51
C GLN A 20 11.77 9.12 20.07
N LYS A 21 11.01 8.48 20.95
CA LYS A 21 10.37 7.19 20.67
C LYS A 21 9.44 7.32 19.45
N PRO A 22 9.54 6.44 18.44
CA PRO A 22 8.60 6.45 17.33
C PRO A 22 7.19 6.13 17.82
N VAL A 23 6.19 6.73 17.19
CA VAL A 23 4.77 6.51 17.52
C VAL A 23 4.04 6.08 16.27
N VAL A 24 3.33 4.95 16.35
CA VAL A 24 2.34 4.55 15.35
C VAL A 24 0.99 5.14 15.76
N ALA A 25 0.32 5.85 14.86
CA ALA A 25 -0.96 6.48 15.16
C ALA A 25 -2.07 5.44 15.37
N ASP A 26 -3.06 5.79 16.20
CA ASP A 26 -4.23 4.96 16.41
C ASP A 26 -5.04 4.79 15.12
N GLY A 27 -5.22 3.54 14.67
CA GLY A 27 -5.82 3.25 13.36
C GLY A 27 -4.97 3.74 12.18
N GLY A 28 -3.70 4.10 12.41
CA GLY A 28 -2.79 4.64 11.42
C GLY A 28 -2.13 3.59 10.53
N VAL A 29 -2.39 2.31 10.74
CA VAL A 29 -1.97 1.25 9.81
C VAL A 29 -3.14 0.92 8.91
N ILE A 30 -3.01 1.20 7.61
CA ILE A 30 -4.07 1.06 6.62
C ILE A 30 -3.56 0.44 5.33
N ASN A 31 -4.46 -0.12 4.53
CA ASN A 31 -4.14 -0.60 3.19
C ASN A 31 -3.53 0.55 2.35
N ALA A 32 -2.31 0.34 1.82
CA ALA A 32 -1.54 1.37 1.14
C ALA A 32 -2.11 1.81 -0.22
N ALA A 33 -3.07 1.06 -0.77
CA ALA A 33 -3.75 1.40 -2.02
C ALA A 33 -5.06 2.16 -1.75
N SER A 34 -5.92 1.61 -0.90
CA SER A 34 -7.27 2.14 -0.69
C SER A 34 -7.34 3.26 0.33
N PHE A 35 -6.38 3.32 1.27
CA PHE A 35 -6.42 4.19 2.45
C PHE A 35 -7.75 4.07 3.23
N ALA A 36 -8.43 2.92 3.12
CA ALA A 36 -9.77 2.72 3.64
C ALA A 36 -9.80 2.81 5.17
N LYS A 37 -10.84 3.48 5.67
CA LYS A 37 -11.12 3.64 7.10
C LYS A 37 -12.53 3.15 7.38
N ASP A 38 -12.73 2.57 8.54
CA ASP A 38 -14.05 2.23 9.05
C ASP A 38 -14.85 3.53 9.26
N SER A 39 -16.04 3.59 8.68
CA SER A 39 -16.85 4.82 8.65
C SER A 39 -17.41 5.22 10.01
N LYS A 40 -17.43 4.30 10.98
CA LYS A 40 -17.96 4.56 12.33
C LYS A 40 -16.86 5.03 13.29
N THR A 41 -15.69 4.42 13.19
CA THR A 41 -14.57 4.65 14.12
C THR A 41 -13.53 5.60 13.54
N GLY A 42 -13.48 5.78 12.22
CA GLY A 42 -12.44 6.56 11.53
C GLY A 42 -11.06 5.88 11.54
N LEU A 43 -10.96 4.66 12.06
CA LEU A 43 -9.73 3.88 12.15
C LEU A 43 -9.51 3.06 10.88
N GLY A 44 -8.28 2.62 10.64
CA GLY A 44 -7.95 1.67 9.59
C GLY A 44 -8.80 0.40 9.61
N THR A 45 -9.18 -0.08 8.43
CA THR A 45 -9.84 -1.38 8.26
C THR A 45 -8.85 -2.54 8.30
N ALA A 46 -9.36 -3.78 8.37
CA ALA A 46 -8.52 -4.96 8.31
C ALA A 46 -7.74 -5.05 6.99
N THR A 47 -6.51 -5.57 7.06
CA THR A 47 -5.67 -5.82 5.88
C THR A 47 -5.35 -7.31 5.76
N ALA A 48 -4.56 -7.70 4.76
CA ALA A 48 -4.31 -9.10 4.47
C ALA A 48 -2.81 -9.44 4.44
N PRO A 49 -2.43 -10.70 4.71
CA PRO A 49 -1.09 -11.18 4.43
C PRO A 49 -0.66 -10.87 3.00
N GLY A 50 0.61 -10.51 2.81
CA GLY A 50 1.16 -10.12 1.52
C GLY A 50 0.65 -8.78 0.97
N SER A 51 -0.16 -8.01 1.70
CA SER A 51 -0.57 -6.67 1.26
C SER A 51 0.47 -5.61 1.61
N LEU A 52 0.58 -4.54 0.80
CA LEU A 52 1.17 -3.29 1.26
C LEU A 52 0.26 -2.53 2.23
N VAL A 53 0.84 -2.09 3.34
CA VAL A 53 0.24 -1.18 4.32
C VAL A 53 1.03 0.11 4.43
N ALA A 54 0.31 1.22 4.60
CA ALA A 54 0.85 2.51 4.98
C ALA A 54 0.69 2.69 6.49
N ILE A 55 1.79 2.97 7.18
CA ILE A 55 1.89 3.13 8.63
C ILE A 55 2.13 4.61 8.93
N PHE A 56 1.10 5.30 9.39
CA PHE A 56 1.13 6.71 9.77
C PHE A 56 1.51 6.88 11.23
N GLY A 57 2.21 7.97 11.54
CA GLY A 57 2.70 8.20 12.89
C GLY A 57 3.64 9.38 13.03
N THR A 58 4.56 9.29 13.98
CA THR A 58 5.64 10.25 14.20
C THR A 58 6.98 9.51 14.22
N PHE A 59 7.83 9.81 13.24
CA PHE A 59 9.04 9.06 12.92
C PHE A 59 10.29 9.97 12.85
N THR A 60 10.45 10.86 13.83
CA THR A 60 11.36 12.03 13.80
C THR A 60 12.86 11.73 13.69
N ALA A 61 13.29 10.49 13.89
CA ALA A 61 14.70 10.08 13.78
C ALA A 61 15.03 9.28 12.50
N SER A 62 14.11 9.20 11.54
CA SER A 62 14.31 8.48 10.28
C SER A 62 14.71 9.40 9.14
N THR A 63 15.17 8.82 8.03
CA THR A 63 15.47 9.52 6.78
C THR A 63 14.51 9.09 5.68
N VAL A 64 14.15 10.01 4.78
CA VAL A 64 13.39 9.64 3.58
C VAL A 64 14.20 8.66 2.76
N GLN A 65 13.64 7.48 2.49
CA GLN A 65 14.31 6.45 1.72
C GLN A 65 13.28 5.56 1.03
N SER A 66 13.63 5.08 -0.16
CA SER A 66 12.86 4.09 -0.91
C SER A 66 13.73 2.86 -1.13
N ALA A 67 13.09 1.70 -1.22
CA ALA A 67 13.75 0.49 -1.67
C ALA A 67 14.31 0.69 -3.09
N ASP A 68 15.53 0.21 -3.31
CA ASP A 68 16.27 0.30 -4.57
C ASP A 68 16.47 -1.07 -5.23
N THR A 69 16.04 -2.14 -4.56
CA THR A 69 16.24 -3.53 -4.96
C THR A 69 15.00 -4.37 -4.66
N ILE A 70 14.84 -5.45 -5.41
CA ILE A 70 13.91 -6.55 -5.13
C ILE A 70 14.77 -7.81 -4.94
N PRO A 71 14.61 -8.56 -3.84
CA PRO A 71 13.57 -8.41 -2.82
C PRO A 71 13.74 -7.17 -1.91
N TYR A 72 12.63 -6.64 -1.41
CA TYR A 72 12.63 -5.50 -0.48
C TYR A 72 13.33 -5.86 0.84
N SER A 73 14.21 -4.96 1.29
CA SER A 73 14.90 -5.09 2.58
C SER A 73 13.93 -4.91 3.75
N THR A 74 14.14 -5.66 4.83
CA THR A 74 13.42 -5.45 6.11
C THR A 74 13.97 -4.28 6.93
N SER A 75 14.97 -3.56 6.41
CA SER A 75 15.49 -2.34 7.01
C SER A 75 15.82 -1.30 5.94
N LEU A 76 15.35 -0.07 6.17
CA LEU A 76 15.49 1.04 5.24
C LEU A 76 15.79 2.32 6.03
N GLY A 77 16.96 2.92 5.83
CA GLY A 77 17.33 4.18 6.51
C GLY A 77 17.28 4.14 8.03
N GLY A 78 17.68 3.01 8.65
CA GLY A 78 17.61 2.81 10.10
C GLY A 78 16.21 2.50 10.65
N VAL A 79 15.20 2.42 9.77
CA VAL A 79 13.84 1.98 10.10
C VAL A 79 13.72 0.47 9.86
N SER A 80 13.01 -0.22 10.75
CA SER A 80 12.48 -1.56 10.52
C SER A 80 11.08 -1.67 11.10
N VAL A 81 10.26 -2.58 10.57
CA VAL A 81 8.90 -2.83 11.05
C VAL A 81 8.77 -4.30 11.37
N THR A 82 8.12 -4.63 12.48
CA THR A 82 7.62 -5.98 12.72
C THR A 82 6.10 -6.00 12.76
N ILE A 83 5.51 -7.06 12.22
CA ILE A 83 4.07 -7.30 12.24
C ILE A 83 3.87 -8.72 12.76
N GLY A 84 3.22 -8.87 13.91
CA GLY A 84 3.10 -10.17 14.58
C GLY A 84 4.44 -10.75 15.02
N GLY A 85 5.45 -9.90 15.23
CA GLY A 85 6.82 -10.31 15.56
C GLY A 85 7.69 -10.73 14.36
N VAL A 86 7.14 -10.74 13.15
CA VAL A 86 7.87 -11.05 11.90
C VAL A 86 8.33 -9.74 11.26
N LYS A 87 9.58 -9.69 10.77
CA LYS A 87 10.11 -8.50 10.10
C LYS A 87 9.43 -8.28 8.75
N ALA A 88 8.86 -7.10 8.57
CA ALA A 88 8.18 -6.71 7.34
C ALA A 88 9.17 -6.10 6.33
N PRO A 89 9.16 -6.54 5.05
CA PRO A 89 9.85 -5.85 3.96
C PRO A 89 9.35 -4.42 3.78
N LEU A 90 10.24 -3.47 3.54
CA LEU A 90 9.91 -2.04 3.44
C LEU A 90 10.04 -1.53 2.01
N GLN A 91 9.00 -0.84 1.53
CA GLN A 91 9.02 -0.18 0.22
C GLN A 91 9.55 1.25 0.33
N ASN A 92 9.08 2.02 1.31
CA ASN A 92 9.53 3.40 1.50
C ASN A 92 9.30 3.88 2.95
N VAL A 93 10.08 4.90 3.31
CA VAL A 93 9.92 5.75 4.48
C VAL A 93 9.78 7.17 3.94
N ILE A 94 8.60 7.76 4.11
CA ILE A 94 8.30 9.13 3.65
C ILE A 94 8.08 10.00 4.90
N LEU A 95 8.82 11.10 4.99
CA LEU A 95 8.87 11.97 6.17
C LEU A 95 8.52 13.42 5.87
N ASP A 96 8.03 13.69 4.66
CA ASP A 96 7.89 15.05 4.21
C ASP A 96 6.52 15.66 4.55
N GLN A 97 6.55 16.58 5.53
CA GLN A 97 5.50 17.56 5.80
C GLN A 97 5.60 18.81 4.90
N ALA A 98 6.72 19.04 4.20
CA ALA A 98 7.12 20.36 3.71
C ALA A 98 6.94 20.61 2.20
N THR A 99 6.93 19.61 1.32
CA THR A 99 6.74 19.85 -0.13
C THR A 99 5.40 19.34 -0.70
N SER A 100 4.66 18.51 0.04
CA SER A 100 3.43 17.87 -0.46
C SER A 100 2.20 17.98 0.46
N GLY A 101 2.31 18.59 1.66
CA GLY A 101 1.21 18.60 2.64
C GLY A 101 0.79 17.20 3.13
N GLY A 102 1.65 16.19 2.97
CA GLY A 102 1.43 14.82 3.40
C GLY A 102 1.84 14.58 4.86
N PHE A 103 1.23 13.59 5.49
CA PHE A 103 1.67 13.07 6.79
C PHE A 103 2.83 12.09 6.59
N PRO A 104 3.79 11.98 7.52
CA PRO A 104 4.84 10.97 7.42
C PRO A 104 4.24 9.55 7.50
N PHE A 105 4.70 8.65 6.62
CA PHE A 105 4.29 7.25 6.62
C PHE A 105 5.41 6.32 6.16
N ILE A 106 5.32 5.07 6.61
CA ILE A 106 6.17 3.96 6.16
C ILE A 106 5.28 3.01 5.36
N THR A 107 5.73 2.62 4.17
CA THR A 107 5.06 1.56 3.40
C THR A 107 5.79 0.24 3.60
N ALA A 108 5.09 -0.77 4.09
CA ALA A 108 5.63 -2.10 4.37
C ALA A 108 4.74 -3.18 3.76
N GLN A 109 5.35 -4.30 3.35
CA GLN A 109 4.61 -5.51 3.01
C GLN A 109 4.29 -6.27 4.29
N VAL A 110 3.03 -6.65 4.46
CA VAL A 110 2.58 -7.54 5.51
C VAL A 110 3.15 -8.94 5.23
N PRO A 111 3.91 -9.55 6.16
CA PRO A 111 4.40 -10.91 6.02
C PRO A 111 3.28 -11.91 5.70
N PHE A 112 3.52 -12.87 4.80
CA PHE A 112 2.52 -13.89 4.45
C PHE A 112 2.13 -14.76 5.66
N GLU A 113 3.07 -14.96 6.59
CA GLU A 113 2.91 -15.75 7.82
C GLU A 113 2.27 -15.00 8.99
N VAL A 114 1.86 -13.73 8.84
CA VAL A 114 1.33 -12.90 9.94
C VAL A 114 0.14 -13.54 10.67
N LEU A 115 -0.68 -14.32 9.97
CA LEU A 115 -1.84 -15.02 10.52
C LEU A 115 -1.52 -16.41 11.09
N SER A 116 -0.27 -16.89 11.00
CA SER A 116 0.15 -18.21 11.52
C SER A 116 -0.76 -19.37 11.08
N GLY A 117 -1.26 -19.33 9.84
CA GLY A 117 -2.18 -20.35 9.28
C GLY A 117 -3.67 -20.10 9.53
N GLN A 118 -4.03 -19.05 10.27
CA GLN A 118 -5.43 -18.65 10.48
C GLN A 118 -5.97 -17.82 9.31
N THR A 119 -7.30 -17.71 9.20
CA THR A 119 -7.97 -16.89 8.18
C THR A 119 -8.30 -15.47 8.64
N SER A 120 -8.20 -15.20 9.95
CA SER A 120 -8.32 -13.86 10.54
C SER A 120 -7.69 -13.81 11.94
N GLY A 121 -7.36 -12.61 12.40
CA GLY A 121 -6.77 -12.40 13.72
C GLY A 121 -6.25 -10.99 13.92
N ASN A 122 -5.68 -10.72 15.09
CA ASN A 122 -4.99 -9.46 15.38
C ASN A 122 -3.49 -9.70 15.50
N ALA A 123 -2.69 -8.80 14.96
CA ALA A 123 -1.24 -8.78 15.16
C ALA A 123 -0.77 -7.37 15.51
N ASN A 124 0.30 -7.28 16.30
CA ASN A 124 0.88 -6.02 16.69
C ASN A 124 1.86 -5.54 15.61
N VAL A 125 1.75 -4.27 15.26
CA VAL A 125 2.70 -3.52 14.44
C VAL A 125 3.63 -2.76 15.37
N VAL A 126 4.94 -2.95 15.22
CA VAL A 126 5.98 -2.22 15.94
C VAL A 126 6.93 -1.60 14.93
N VAL A 127 7.14 -0.30 15.04
CA VAL A 127 8.14 0.43 14.24
C VAL A 127 9.37 0.66 15.11
N THR A 128 10.53 0.25 14.61
CA THR A 128 11.82 0.48 15.24
C THR A 128 12.61 1.50 14.43
N ILE A 129 13.08 2.56 15.05
CA ILE A 129 13.94 3.58 14.42
C ILE A 129 15.25 3.67 15.19
N ASN A 130 16.37 3.36 14.54
CA ASN A 130 17.72 3.39 15.14
C ASN A 130 17.81 2.62 16.47
N GLY A 131 17.13 1.47 16.54
CA GLY A 131 17.10 0.60 17.72
C GLY A 131 16.10 1.00 18.81
N VAL A 132 15.28 2.03 18.59
CA VAL A 132 14.21 2.43 19.52
C VAL A 132 12.86 1.99 18.99
N ASP A 133 12.13 1.18 19.77
CA ASP A 133 10.83 0.63 19.40
C ASP A 133 9.67 1.58 19.76
N SER A 134 8.62 1.56 18.93
CA SER A 134 7.32 2.14 19.26
C SER A 134 6.57 1.28 20.28
N ASP A 135 5.50 1.82 20.85
CA ASP A 135 4.51 0.94 21.49
C ASP A 135 3.87 0.02 20.43
N PRO A 136 3.50 -1.23 20.79
CA PRO A 136 2.84 -2.13 19.88
C PRO A 136 1.44 -1.62 19.53
N LYS A 137 1.14 -1.52 18.23
CA LYS A 137 -0.18 -1.12 17.75
C LYS A 137 -0.95 -2.34 17.22
N PRO A 138 -2.06 -2.76 17.85
CA PRO A 138 -2.84 -3.88 17.34
C PRO A 138 -3.54 -3.50 16.04
N MET A 139 -3.53 -4.44 15.08
CA MET A 139 -4.18 -4.31 13.79
C MET A 139 -4.92 -5.61 13.43
N PRO A 140 -6.16 -5.54 12.93
CA PRO A 140 -6.86 -6.72 12.45
C PRO A 140 -6.38 -7.14 11.05
N PHE A 141 -6.27 -8.45 10.85
CA PHE A 141 -5.94 -9.09 9.59
C PHE A 141 -7.00 -10.12 9.22
N VAL A 142 -7.22 -10.29 7.93
CA VAL A 142 -8.15 -11.22 7.30
C VAL A 142 -7.48 -11.87 6.09
N ALA A 143 -8.01 -12.98 5.59
CA ALA A 143 -7.39 -13.74 4.50
C ALA A 143 -7.16 -12.93 3.21
N ALA A 144 -8.09 -12.02 2.87
CA ALA A 144 -7.98 -11.09 1.75
C ALA A 144 -8.72 -9.78 2.08
N SER A 145 -8.15 -8.65 1.70
CA SER A 145 -8.70 -7.31 1.89
C SER A 145 -8.23 -6.42 0.74
N PRO A 146 -8.90 -6.50 -0.43
CA PRO A 146 -8.44 -5.85 -1.64
C PRO A 146 -8.47 -4.32 -1.51
N GLY A 147 -7.41 -3.66 -1.99
CA GLY A 147 -7.37 -2.22 -2.22
C GLY A 147 -6.88 -1.91 -3.63
N LEU A 148 -7.51 -0.96 -4.30
CA LEU A 148 -7.17 -0.51 -5.65
C LEU A 148 -6.22 0.68 -5.60
N PHE A 149 -5.11 0.59 -6.34
CA PHE A 149 -4.22 1.75 -6.52
C PHE A 149 -4.84 2.74 -7.50
N THR A 150 -4.81 4.02 -7.13
CA THR A 150 -5.45 5.10 -7.88
C THR A 150 -4.46 6.19 -8.26
N ILE A 151 -4.91 7.08 -9.14
CA ILE A 151 -4.23 8.33 -9.48
C ILE A 151 -5.21 9.49 -9.18
N PRO A 152 -4.86 10.40 -8.24
CA PRO A 152 -3.65 10.37 -7.40
C PRO A 152 -3.65 9.20 -6.40
N ALA A 153 -2.48 8.89 -5.82
CA ALA A 153 -2.26 7.75 -4.93
C ALA A 153 -2.83 7.98 -3.51
N ASN A 154 -4.15 8.18 -3.43
CA ASN A 154 -4.88 8.44 -2.20
C ASN A 154 -6.14 7.57 -2.05
N GLY A 155 -6.25 6.50 -2.83
CA GLY A 155 -7.38 5.59 -2.86
C GLY A 155 -8.63 6.15 -3.56
N GLN A 156 -8.55 7.34 -4.17
CA GLN A 156 -9.65 8.00 -4.85
C GLN A 156 -9.28 8.37 -6.29
N GLY A 157 -10.29 8.51 -7.15
CA GLY A 157 -10.10 8.89 -8.54
C GLY A 157 -9.82 7.69 -9.44
N ASN A 158 -9.01 7.90 -10.47
CA ASN A 158 -8.87 6.91 -11.53
C ASN A 158 -8.05 5.70 -11.07
N ALA A 159 -8.47 4.49 -11.41
CA ALA A 159 -7.62 3.33 -11.26
C ALA A 159 -6.39 3.44 -12.17
N VAL A 160 -5.28 2.80 -11.78
CA VAL A 160 -4.14 2.58 -12.68
C VAL A 160 -4.48 1.43 -13.66
N LEU A 161 -5.55 1.59 -14.46
CA LEU A 161 -5.96 0.58 -15.43
C LEU A 161 -5.28 0.86 -16.78
N VAL A 162 -4.35 0.01 -17.17
CA VAL A 162 -3.58 0.11 -18.42
C VAL A 162 -4.22 -0.77 -19.48
N MET A 163 -4.52 -0.20 -20.64
CA MET A 163 -5.04 -0.94 -21.79
C MET A 163 -3.97 -1.83 -22.43
N THR A 164 -4.36 -3.03 -22.82
CA THR A 164 -3.46 -4.08 -23.35
C THR A 164 -3.79 -4.52 -24.76
N ASP A 165 -4.88 -4.00 -25.34
CA ASP A 165 -5.27 -4.24 -26.73
C ASP A 165 -5.78 -2.96 -27.42
N GLY A 166 -5.91 -3.04 -28.75
CA GLY A 166 -6.42 -1.94 -29.57
C GLY A 166 -5.41 -0.80 -29.82
N PRO A 167 -5.90 0.36 -30.30
CA PRO A 167 -5.03 1.50 -30.66
C PRO A 167 -4.51 2.29 -29.45
N ASP A 168 -5.07 2.05 -28.27
CA ASP A 168 -4.77 2.79 -27.03
C ASP A 168 -3.93 1.98 -26.03
N VAL A 169 -3.26 0.91 -26.49
CA VAL A 169 -2.33 0.09 -25.69
C VAL A 169 -1.34 0.98 -24.93
N GLY A 170 -1.16 0.68 -23.64
CA GLY A 170 -0.25 1.41 -22.76
C GLY A 170 -0.81 2.71 -22.19
N LYS A 171 -1.99 3.17 -22.64
CA LYS A 171 -2.68 4.31 -22.04
C LYS A 171 -3.50 3.90 -20.82
N ILE A 172 -3.75 4.85 -19.91
CA ILE A 172 -4.63 4.67 -18.77
C ILE A 172 -6.10 4.83 -19.21
N ALA A 173 -6.98 3.94 -18.76
CA ALA A 173 -8.42 3.98 -19.01
C ALA A 173 -9.09 5.12 -18.20
N ALA A 174 -8.91 6.34 -18.67
CA ALA A 174 -9.36 7.56 -18.02
C ALA A 174 -9.79 8.60 -19.07
N PRO A 175 -10.50 9.68 -18.67
CA PRO A 175 -10.97 10.70 -19.60
C PRO A 175 -9.81 11.33 -20.38
N ASN A 176 -10.04 11.79 -21.61
CA ASN A 176 -9.02 12.52 -22.38
C ASN A 176 -9.57 13.90 -22.77
N PRO A 177 -8.98 15.02 -22.29
CA PRO A 177 -7.75 15.09 -21.48
C PRO A 177 -7.98 14.69 -20.01
N ALA A 178 -7.03 13.96 -19.43
CA ALA A 178 -6.99 13.71 -17.99
C ALA A 178 -6.01 14.67 -17.32
N ALA A 179 -6.50 15.84 -16.89
CA ALA A 179 -5.67 16.90 -16.30
C ALA A 179 -4.83 16.47 -15.08
N VAL A 180 -5.22 15.37 -14.41
CA VAL A 180 -4.54 14.83 -13.21
C VAL A 180 -3.53 13.71 -13.55
N LEU A 181 -3.51 13.23 -14.79
CA LEU A 181 -2.61 12.16 -15.22
C LEU A 181 -1.42 12.76 -15.96
N ASN A 182 -0.21 12.62 -15.41
CA ASN A 182 1.04 12.83 -16.16
C ASN A 182 1.35 11.67 -17.14
N TYR A 183 0.30 10.95 -17.57
CA TYR A 183 0.35 9.77 -18.43
C TYR A 183 -0.72 9.87 -19.51
N PRO A 184 -0.46 9.36 -20.74
CA PRO A 184 -1.47 9.27 -21.78
C PRO A 184 -2.72 8.52 -21.30
N ALA A 185 -3.89 9.06 -21.64
CA ALA A 185 -5.18 8.49 -21.26
C ALA A 185 -6.14 8.42 -22.45
N ALA A 186 -7.02 7.42 -22.43
CA ALA A 186 -8.16 7.31 -23.33
C ALA A 186 -9.24 6.44 -22.66
N PRO A 187 -10.54 6.62 -22.97
CA PRO A 187 -11.58 5.72 -22.51
C PRO A 187 -11.40 4.30 -23.07
N ILE A 188 -11.58 3.27 -22.24
CA ILE A 188 -11.55 1.88 -22.67
C ILE A 188 -12.93 1.45 -23.16
N LYS A 189 -13.00 0.71 -24.26
CA LYS A 189 -14.27 0.22 -24.82
C LYS A 189 -14.79 -1.03 -24.07
N ALA A 190 -16.09 -1.27 -24.15
CA ALA A 190 -16.64 -2.59 -23.82
C ALA A 190 -15.95 -3.70 -24.64
N GLY A 191 -15.61 -4.82 -23.99
CA GLY A 191 -14.82 -5.90 -24.56
C GLY A 191 -13.31 -5.62 -24.69
N GLY A 192 -12.85 -4.41 -24.36
CA GLY A 192 -11.42 -4.10 -24.28
C GLY A 192 -10.74 -4.82 -23.12
N ARG A 193 -9.42 -5.02 -23.25
CA ARG A 193 -8.59 -5.70 -22.25
C ARG A 193 -7.66 -4.72 -21.57
N GLY A 194 -7.47 -4.91 -20.27
CA GLY A 194 -6.47 -4.17 -19.53
C GLY A 194 -6.08 -4.86 -18.24
N PHE A 195 -5.12 -4.28 -17.55
CA PHE A 195 -4.79 -4.68 -16.19
C PHE A 195 -4.81 -3.48 -15.26
N PHE A 196 -5.08 -3.71 -13.98
CA PHE A 196 -4.90 -2.71 -12.94
C PHE A 196 -4.12 -3.29 -11.77
N TYR A 197 -3.60 -2.40 -10.93
CA TYR A 197 -2.87 -2.80 -9.72
C TYR A 197 -3.75 -2.74 -8.47
N ALA A 198 -3.57 -3.75 -7.63
CA ALA A 198 -4.22 -3.87 -6.33
C ALA A 198 -3.23 -4.36 -5.26
N THR A 199 -3.66 -4.32 -4.00
CA THR A 199 -2.98 -4.96 -2.87
C THR A 199 -3.98 -5.78 -2.06
N GLY A 200 -3.52 -6.79 -1.34
CA GLY A 200 -4.34 -7.56 -0.39
C GLY A 200 -5.28 -8.57 -1.04
N LEU A 201 -4.88 -9.21 -2.14
CA LEU A 201 -5.61 -10.34 -2.72
C LEU A 201 -5.40 -11.67 -1.98
N GLY A 202 -4.60 -11.66 -0.90
CA GLY A 202 -4.38 -12.81 -0.04
C GLY A 202 -3.26 -13.72 -0.52
N ALA A 203 -3.32 -14.99 -0.11
CA ALA A 203 -2.29 -15.98 -0.41
C ALA A 203 -2.12 -16.25 -1.90
N LEU A 204 -0.89 -16.58 -2.31
CA LEU A 204 -0.52 -16.93 -3.67
C LEU A 204 -0.20 -18.43 -3.80
N SER A 205 -0.47 -19.01 -4.97
CA SER A 205 -0.03 -20.35 -5.36
C SER A 205 0.62 -20.32 -6.76
N PRO A 206 1.88 -20.78 -6.90
CA PRO A 206 2.82 -21.10 -5.81
C PRO A 206 3.05 -19.92 -4.86
N ALA A 207 3.47 -20.19 -3.62
CA ALA A 207 3.76 -19.13 -2.66
C ALA A 207 4.96 -18.27 -3.12
N VAL A 208 4.96 -17.00 -2.71
CA VAL A 208 6.05 -16.05 -2.92
C VAL A 208 6.64 -15.70 -1.56
N ASN A 209 7.96 -15.57 -1.48
CA ASN A 209 8.62 -15.15 -0.25
C ASN A 209 8.30 -13.68 0.08
N ASP A 210 8.34 -13.34 1.37
CA ASP A 210 8.28 -11.95 1.80
C ASP A 210 9.36 -11.11 1.10
N GLY A 211 8.94 -9.95 0.61
CA GLY A 211 9.80 -9.00 -0.06
C GLY A 211 10.08 -9.34 -1.52
N ASP A 212 9.64 -10.49 -2.05
CA ASP A 212 9.87 -10.87 -3.45
C ASP A 212 8.75 -10.38 -4.38
N GLY A 213 9.12 -10.08 -5.63
CA GLY A 213 8.22 -9.68 -6.71
C GLY A 213 7.73 -10.86 -7.58
N GLY A 214 8.17 -12.10 -7.31
CA GLY A 214 7.83 -13.28 -8.12
C GLY A 214 8.44 -13.22 -9.52
N LEU A 215 9.70 -12.80 -9.61
CA LEU A 215 10.45 -12.64 -10.86
C LEU A 215 11.26 -13.89 -11.24
N ASP A 216 10.86 -15.06 -10.74
CA ASP A 216 11.51 -16.36 -10.94
C ASP A 216 11.04 -17.11 -12.21
N GLY A 217 10.15 -16.48 -12.99
CA GLY A 217 9.55 -17.06 -14.20
C GLY A 217 8.34 -17.96 -13.92
N VAL A 218 7.89 -18.06 -12.68
CA VAL A 218 6.70 -18.82 -12.26
C VAL A 218 5.49 -17.89 -12.17
N THR A 219 4.32 -18.41 -12.54
CA THR A 219 3.06 -17.65 -12.41
C THR A 219 2.46 -17.85 -11.02
N HIS A 220 2.59 -16.84 -10.17
CA HIS A 220 2.02 -16.85 -8.80
C HIS A 220 0.66 -16.17 -8.77
N GLN A 221 -0.42 -16.96 -8.62
CA GLN A 221 -1.81 -16.47 -8.65
C GLN A 221 -2.45 -16.49 -7.27
N SER A 222 -3.40 -15.60 -7.03
CA SER A 222 -4.22 -15.63 -5.82
C SER A 222 -4.94 -16.98 -5.70
N THR A 223 -4.88 -17.60 -4.53
CA THR A 223 -5.58 -18.87 -4.25
C THR A 223 -7.10 -18.72 -4.24
N ALA A 224 -7.59 -17.49 -4.09
CA ALA A 224 -9.01 -17.15 -4.11
C ALA A 224 -9.22 -15.96 -5.06
N PRO A 225 -9.35 -16.22 -6.38
CA PRO A 225 -9.49 -15.17 -7.38
C PRO A 225 -10.61 -14.18 -7.03
N PRO A 226 -10.34 -12.86 -7.11
CA PRO A 226 -11.33 -11.86 -6.74
C PRO A 226 -12.43 -11.74 -7.79
N THR A 227 -13.56 -11.17 -7.38
CA THR A 227 -14.59 -10.70 -8.32
C THR A 227 -14.35 -9.23 -8.63
N VAL A 228 -14.34 -8.86 -9.92
CA VAL A 228 -14.21 -7.47 -10.36
C VAL A 228 -15.53 -6.97 -10.93
N LEU A 229 -15.96 -5.79 -10.49
CA LEU A 229 -17.16 -5.10 -10.97
C LEU A 229 -16.77 -3.80 -11.68
N ILE A 230 -17.27 -3.61 -12.90
CA ILE A 230 -17.18 -2.36 -13.66
C ILE A 230 -18.59 -1.84 -13.91
N GLY A 231 -18.92 -0.65 -13.42
CA GLY A 231 -20.25 -0.07 -13.54
C GLY A 231 -21.34 -0.93 -12.89
N GLY A 232 -20.98 -1.76 -11.91
CA GLY A 232 -21.86 -2.74 -11.27
C GLY A 232 -22.00 -4.07 -12.01
N ILE A 233 -21.33 -4.26 -13.15
CA ILE A 233 -21.36 -5.50 -13.93
C ILE A 233 -20.07 -6.28 -13.72
N THR A 234 -20.17 -7.60 -13.53
CA THR A 234 -19.01 -8.48 -13.36
C THR A 234 -18.16 -8.51 -14.63
N ALA A 235 -16.89 -8.14 -14.49
CA ALA A 235 -15.88 -8.26 -15.53
C ALA A 235 -15.31 -9.69 -15.57
N THR A 236 -14.76 -10.09 -16.72
CA THR A 236 -13.99 -11.35 -16.78
C THR A 236 -12.61 -11.07 -16.21
N VAL A 237 -12.17 -11.88 -15.24
CA VAL A 237 -10.81 -11.83 -14.67
C VAL A 237 -9.97 -12.92 -15.34
N GLU A 238 -8.91 -12.51 -16.03
CA GLU A 238 -8.03 -13.41 -16.78
C GLU A 238 -6.78 -13.80 -15.98
N TYR A 239 -6.40 -12.95 -15.02
CA TYR A 239 -5.27 -13.15 -14.12
C TYR A 239 -5.47 -12.30 -12.86
N ALA A 240 -5.08 -12.83 -11.71
CA ALA A 240 -4.95 -12.09 -10.46
C ALA A 240 -3.80 -12.69 -9.66
N GLY A 241 -2.70 -11.95 -9.52
CA GLY A 241 -1.47 -12.50 -8.94
C GLY A 241 -0.37 -11.46 -8.80
N VAL A 242 0.84 -11.90 -8.51
CA VAL A 242 2.00 -11.01 -8.32
C VAL A 242 2.26 -10.15 -9.56
N SER A 243 2.67 -8.90 -9.38
CA SER A 243 2.90 -7.94 -10.48
C SER A 243 4.37 -7.75 -10.86
N GLY A 244 5.31 -8.41 -10.19
CA GLY A 244 6.73 -8.07 -10.25
C GLY A 244 7.18 -7.13 -9.13
N TYR A 245 6.25 -6.58 -8.34
CA TYR A 245 6.56 -5.74 -7.17
C TYR A 245 6.04 -6.38 -5.88
N PRO A 246 6.85 -6.44 -4.80
CA PRO A 246 6.43 -7.04 -3.54
C PRO A 246 5.20 -6.33 -2.96
N GLY A 247 4.20 -7.13 -2.60
CA GLY A 247 2.93 -6.68 -2.06
C GLY A 247 1.97 -5.99 -3.05
N VAL A 248 2.33 -5.93 -4.33
CA VAL A 248 1.47 -5.43 -5.40
C VAL A 248 1.01 -6.60 -6.27
N TYR A 249 -0.28 -6.59 -6.58
CA TYR A 249 -0.93 -7.58 -7.41
C TYR A 249 -1.36 -6.91 -8.71
N GLN A 250 -1.22 -7.62 -9.82
CA GLN A 250 -1.81 -7.24 -11.09
C GLN A 250 -3.08 -8.07 -11.32
N VAL A 251 -4.14 -7.41 -11.77
CA VAL A 251 -5.39 -8.06 -12.15
C VAL A 251 -5.71 -7.73 -13.60
N ASN A 252 -5.74 -8.75 -14.46
CA ASN A 252 -6.07 -8.61 -15.87
C ASN A 252 -7.57 -8.85 -16.06
N ILE A 253 -8.22 -7.99 -16.83
CA ILE A 253 -9.65 -8.04 -17.05
C ILE A 253 -10.04 -7.82 -18.51
N ILE A 254 -11.21 -8.35 -18.85
CA ILE A 254 -12.00 -7.93 -20.01
C ILE A 254 -13.16 -7.08 -19.51
N VAL A 255 -13.31 -5.88 -20.07
CA VAL A 255 -14.44 -4.99 -19.76
C VAL A 255 -15.73 -5.66 -20.24
N PRO A 256 -16.75 -5.84 -19.37
CA PRO A 256 -17.95 -6.57 -19.73
C PRO A 256 -18.82 -5.83 -20.75
N SER A 257 -19.58 -6.58 -21.55
CA SER A 257 -20.62 -5.99 -22.40
C SER A 257 -21.73 -5.36 -21.56
N GLY A 258 -22.33 -4.27 -22.04
CA GLY A 258 -23.44 -3.60 -21.35
C GLY A 258 -23.02 -2.70 -20.19
N VAL A 259 -21.70 -2.54 -19.96
CA VAL A 259 -21.17 -1.55 -19.03
C VAL A 259 -21.64 -0.14 -19.45
N PRO A 260 -22.09 0.72 -18.51
CA PRO A 260 -22.42 2.10 -18.84
C PRO A 260 -21.17 2.83 -19.32
N THR A 261 -21.34 3.68 -20.33
CA THR A 261 -20.30 4.61 -20.80
C THR A 261 -20.21 5.81 -19.86
N GLY A 262 -19.04 6.46 -19.82
CA GLY A 262 -18.84 7.72 -19.11
C GLY A 262 -17.43 7.87 -18.53
N ASP A 263 -17.15 9.07 -18.04
CA ASP A 263 -15.81 9.46 -17.56
C ASP A 263 -15.45 8.88 -16.17
N LYS A 264 -16.45 8.43 -15.41
CA LYS A 264 -16.30 8.02 -14.01
C LYS A 264 -17.07 6.74 -13.71
N VAL A 265 -16.88 5.71 -14.53
CA VAL A 265 -17.49 4.40 -14.31
C VAL A 265 -16.81 3.72 -13.12
N PRO A 266 -17.56 3.28 -12.09
CA PRO A 266 -16.97 2.64 -10.91
C PRO A 266 -16.23 1.33 -11.26
N LEU A 267 -15.01 1.17 -10.75
CA LEU A 267 -14.27 -0.07 -10.70
C LEU A 267 -14.11 -0.49 -9.22
N VAL A 268 -14.52 -1.72 -8.91
CA VAL A 268 -14.51 -2.26 -7.56
C VAL A 268 -14.05 -3.72 -7.59
N VAL A 269 -13.26 -4.11 -6.58
CA VAL A 269 -12.81 -5.49 -6.37
C VAL A 269 -13.46 -6.03 -5.11
N LYS A 270 -13.96 -7.26 -5.18
CA LYS A 270 -14.48 -8.00 -4.04
C LYS A 270 -13.68 -9.28 -3.82
N THR A 271 -13.59 -9.70 -2.57
CA THR A 271 -13.11 -11.03 -2.21
C THR A 271 -13.98 -12.11 -2.88
N ALA A 272 -13.45 -13.32 -3.04
CA ALA A 272 -14.15 -14.42 -3.70
C ALA A 272 -15.51 -14.77 -3.04
N ASP A 273 -15.60 -14.60 -1.72
CA ASP A 273 -16.83 -14.79 -0.93
C ASP A 273 -17.73 -13.54 -0.89
N GLY A 274 -17.30 -12.43 -1.49
CA GLY A 274 -18.01 -11.16 -1.52
C GLY A 274 -18.06 -10.40 -0.19
N SER A 275 -17.38 -10.87 0.86
CA SER A 275 -17.46 -10.31 2.21
C SER A 275 -16.75 -8.96 2.36
N ILE A 276 -15.68 -8.73 1.60
CA ILE A 276 -14.90 -7.49 1.64
C ILE A 276 -14.88 -6.86 0.24
N THR A 277 -15.08 -5.55 0.21
CA THR A 277 -15.08 -4.72 -1.00
C THR A 277 -13.96 -3.68 -0.89
N SER A 278 -13.23 -3.45 -1.98
CA SER A 278 -12.19 -2.42 -2.06
C SER A 278 -12.76 -1.00 -1.97
N ASN A 279 -11.88 0.00 -1.97
CA ASN A 279 -12.26 1.35 -2.40
C ASN A 279 -12.87 1.32 -3.81
N THR A 280 -13.68 2.33 -4.10
CA THR A 280 -14.21 2.56 -5.45
C THR A 280 -13.23 3.46 -6.22
N ALA A 281 -12.56 2.89 -7.20
CA ALA A 281 -11.83 3.67 -8.21
C ALA A 281 -12.76 3.98 -9.39
N THR A 282 -12.37 4.91 -10.26
CA THR A 282 -13.08 5.21 -11.50
C THR A 282 -12.25 4.84 -12.73
N ILE A 283 -12.92 4.54 -13.83
CA ILE A 283 -12.32 4.43 -15.17
C ILE A 283 -13.23 5.11 -16.18
N ALA A 284 -12.68 5.53 -17.32
CA ALA A 284 -13.48 6.05 -18.42
C ALA A 284 -13.84 4.94 -19.42
N ILE A 285 -15.11 4.89 -19.81
CA ILE A 285 -15.67 3.90 -20.74
C ILE A 285 -16.32 4.60 -21.93
N GLN A 286 -16.10 4.06 -23.14
CA GLN A 286 -16.75 4.48 -24.39
C GLN A 286 -17.42 3.33 -25.13
#